data_AF-A0AAD9HD86-F1
#
_entry.id   AF-A0AAD9HD86-F1
#
_cell.length_a   1.000
_cell.length_b   1.000
_cell.length_c   1.000
_cell.angle_alpha   90.00
_cell.angle_beta   90.00
_cell.angle_gamma   90.00
#
_symmetry.space_group_name_H-M   'P 1'
#
loop_
_entity.id
_entity.type
_entity.pdbx_description
1 polymer ?
#
loop_
_entity_poly.entity_id
_entity_poly.type
_entity_poly.pdbx_seq_one_letter_code
_entity_poly.pdbx_strand_id
1 'polypeptide(L)'
;MAVLLMPLVFLAVLLLAKWFSRPVKKTPPYHGKGFPSFPGTAPDYAVDPIALVREAGARCERAFSVQLQTIYNCFVRSMKPNMVHSDISENSPSFCHGMGDFLNKTVDLEYINNIGVMVESFPRYMGRAEAKEHTVRCTTEETHSCALEWTTRSDVELFAGVSELTHNVLVKSLMGDDFYASGGELLGLVRSMERDADDLWCSALPDWVPYPPARRLRCARERVGEIFWERLGQRHADAKNGELGSDLPDYITYMLHDGSTAPLKHCFASHHTLLMLASDTSTAAVISWVIVCLLRHPDVMAAVKRDARSGAGDSALLQACIKETTRYYNAMKRPRAAAASLKNEDAESYPNFDTWMPGRWLNAENKLVDLGERAKESQCAVLGGGGGGGRRCPGEEMAAIIITQTLTTFLRCYDIGWMTPDQPRTVRFDDLDFDRLGSPWLKRGLRVKISRRVWPELMGGC
;
A
#
# COMPACT_ATOMS: atom_id res chain seq x y z
N MET A 1 36.70 -6.19 -46.55
CA MET A 1 36.26 -6.50 -45.17
C MET A 1 34.95 -5.81 -44.78
N ALA A 2 34.67 -4.57 -45.19
CA ALA A 2 33.41 -3.85 -44.86
C ALA A 2 32.13 -4.33 -45.59
N VAL A 3 32.26 -5.05 -46.71
CA VAL A 3 31.10 -5.48 -47.54
C VAL A 3 30.37 -6.70 -46.96
N LEU A 4 31.01 -7.47 -46.07
CA LEU A 4 30.40 -8.61 -45.36
C LEU A 4 29.75 -8.24 -44.02
N LEU A 5 29.97 -7.01 -43.51
CA LEU A 5 29.47 -6.56 -42.19
C LEU A 5 28.01 -6.12 -42.21
N MET A 6 27.56 -5.47 -43.28
CA MET A 6 26.17 -5.02 -43.47
C MET A 6 25.15 -6.17 -43.49
N PRO A 7 25.33 -7.27 -44.24
CA PRO A 7 24.39 -8.39 -44.21
C PRO A 7 24.42 -9.12 -42.86
N LEU A 8 25.55 -9.13 -42.15
CA LEU A 8 25.67 -9.70 -40.80
C LEU A 8 24.92 -8.89 -39.74
N VAL A 9 24.98 -7.55 -39.78
CA VAL A 9 24.18 -6.65 -38.91
C VAL A 9 22.69 -6.76 -39.24
N PHE A 10 22.33 -6.84 -40.53
CA PHE A 10 20.94 -6.97 -40.95
C PHE A 10 20.34 -8.33 -40.54
N LEU A 11 21.12 -9.42 -40.65
CA LEU A 11 20.73 -10.74 -40.16
C LEU A 11 20.66 -10.80 -38.63
N ALA A 12 21.53 -10.08 -37.91
CA ALA A 12 21.49 -9.95 -36.45
C ALA A 12 20.27 -9.13 -35.97
N VAL A 13 19.92 -8.04 -36.66
CA VAL A 13 18.68 -7.26 -36.43
C VAL A 13 17.44 -8.12 -36.71
N LEU A 14 17.45 -8.94 -37.76
CA LEU A 14 16.36 -9.87 -38.06
C LEU A 14 16.28 -11.03 -37.05
N LEU A 15 17.40 -11.54 -36.53
CA LEU A 15 17.43 -12.58 -35.51
C LEU A 15 17.05 -12.03 -34.13
N LEU A 16 17.45 -10.83 -33.73
CA LEU A 16 16.93 -10.11 -32.56
C LEU A 16 15.43 -9.79 -32.70
N ALA A 17 15.00 -9.37 -33.90
CA ALA A 17 13.60 -9.19 -34.23
C ALA A 17 12.82 -10.50 -34.10
N LYS A 18 13.39 -11.66 -34.48
CA LYS A 18 12.75 -12.97 -34.39
C LYS A 18 12.84 -13.62 -33.00
N TRP A 19 13.84 -13.26 -32.20
CA TRP A 19 14.13 -13.80 -30.88
C TRP A 19 13.38 -13.07 -29.76
N PHE A 20 13.24 -11.74 -29.82
CA PHE A 20 12.17 -11.02 -29.10
C PHE A 20 10.77 -11.42 -29.60
N SER A 21 10.66 -12.00 -30.79
CA SER A 21 9.36 -12.36 -31.34
C SER A 21 8.70 -13.59 -30.75
N ARG A 22 9.34 -14.55 -30.06
CA ARG A 22 8.56 -15.71 -29.53
C ARG A 22 9.12 -16.41 -28.28
N PRO A 23 8.53 -16.15 -27.10
CA PRO A 23 8.46 -17.14 -26.04
C PRO A 23 7.11 -17.88 -26.05
N VAL A 24 7.20 -19.10 -25.52
CA VAL A 24 6.24 -20.21 -25.51
C VAL A 24 4.86 -19.79 -24.97
N LYS A 25 3.86 -19.73 -25.86
CA LYS A 25 2.46 -19.50 -25.49
C LYS A 25 1.87 -20.76 -24.84
N LYS A 26 1.80 -20.81 -23.51
CA LYS A 26 0.90 -21.71 -22.77
C LYS A 26 -0.40 -21.04 -22.34
N THR A 27 -0.51 -19.72 -22.45
CA THR A 27 -1.72 -18.92 -22.17
C THR A 27 -2.12 -18.14 -23.42
N PRO A 28 -3.43 -17.98 -23.70
CA PRO A 28 -3.88 -17.21 -24.86
C PRO A 28 -3.56 -15.72 -24.65
N PRO A 29 -2.80 -15.08 -25.55
CA PRO A 29 -2.50 -13.65 -25.43
C PRO A 29 -3.73 -12.84 -25.81
N TYR A 30 -4.07 -11.85 -24.99
CA TYR A 30 -5.05 -10.85 -25.35
C TYR A 30 -4.33 -9.74 -26.13
N HIS A 31 -4.69 -9.61 -27.40
CA HIS A 31 -4.32 -8.46 -28.21
C HIS A 31 -5.47 -7.44 -28.11
N GLY A 32 -5.22 -6.31 -27.43
CA GLY A 32 -6.16 -5.19 -27.39
C GLY A 32 -6.31 -4.50 -28.74
N LYS A 33 -6.77 -3.25 -28.77
CA LYS A 33 -6.93 -2.49 -30.02
C LYS A 33 -5.58 -1.95 -30.56
N GLY A 34 -4.53 -1.98 -29.75
CA GLY A 34 -3.18 -1.57 -30.12
C GLY A 34 -2.39 -2.55 -31.01
N PHE A 35 -1.25 -2.07 -31.53
CA PHE A 35 -0.33 -2.86 -32.37
C PHE A 35 0.22 -4.07 -31.59
N PRO A 36 0.43 -5.25 -32.22
CA PRO A 36 0.92 -6.48 -31.55
C PRO A 36 2.41 -6.43 -31.16
N SER A 37 3.04 -5.26 -31.22
CA SER A 37 4.45 -5.00 -30.92
C SER A 37 4.57 -3.76 -30.04
N PHE A 38 5.73 -3.57 -29.42
CA PHE A 38 6.00 -2.50 -28.45
C PHE A 38 5.36 -1.15 -28.84
N PRO A 39 4.57 -0.51 -27.96
CA PRO A 39 4.34 -0.81 -26.53
C PRO A 39 3.22 -1.84 -26.26
N GLY A 40 2.62 -2.47 -27.27
CA GLY A 40 1.54 -3.44 -27.09
C GLY A 40 0.28 -2.77 -26.54
N THR A 41 -0.28 -3.34 -25.47
CA THR A 41 -1.48 -2.82 -24.78
C THR A 41 -1.19 -1.80 -23.68
N ALA A 42 0.07 -1.40 -23.48
CA ALA A 42 0.44 -0.45 -22.41
C ALA A 42 -0.30 0.90 -22.47
N PRO A 43 -0.56 1.53 -23.64
CA PRO A 43 -1.34 2.77 -23.69
C PRO A 43 -2.80 2.58 -23.28
N ASP A 44 -3.45 1.50 -23.75
CA ASP A 44 -4.82 1.17 -23.38
C ASP A 44 -4.90 0.84 -21.88
N TYR A 45 -3.87 0.18 -21.32
CA TYR A 45 -3.76 -0.10 -19.90
C TYR A 45 -3.48 1.15 -19.05
N ALA A 46 -2.70 2.11 -19.56
CA ALA A 46 -2.44 3.37 -18.85
C ALA A 46 -3.67 4.30 -18.82
N VAL A 47 -4.58 4.18 -19.79
CA VAL A 47 -5.79 5.02 -19.89
C VAL A 47 -6.98 4.41 -19.17
N ASP A 48 -7.23 3.10 -19.34
CA ASP A 48 -8.29 2.38 -18.65
C ASP A 48 -7.90 0.91 -18.48
N PRO A 49 -7.05 0.61 -17.47
CA PRO A 49 -6.55 -0.76 -17.24
C PRO A 49 -7.69 -1.73 -17.00
N ILE A 50 -8.82 -1.23 -16.49
CA ILE A 50 -9.93 -2.06 -16.05
C ILE A 50 -10.84 -2.39 -17.22
N ALA A 51 -11.14 -1.46 -18.12
CA ALA A 51 -11.83 -1.80 -19.36
C ALA A 51 -11.03 -2.81 -20.18
N LEU A 52 -9.70 -2.66 -20.24
CA LEU A 52 -8.84 -3.61 -20.95
C LEU A 52 -8.87 -5.01 -20.33
N VAL A 53 -8.68 -5.13 -19.02
CA VAL A 53 -8.71 -6.43 -18.34
C VAL A 53 -10.14 -7.02 -18.38
N ARG A 54 -11.18 -6.17 -18.41
CA ARG A 54 -12.58 -6.59 -18.58
C ARG A 54 -12.85 -7.18 -19.96
N GLU A 55 -12.37 -6.52 -21.01
CA GLU A 55 -12.49 -6.99 -22.39
C GLU A 55 -11.68 -8.27 -22.60
N ALA A 56 -10.47 -8.34 -22.03
CA ALA A 56 -9.62 -9.53 -22.05
C ALA A 56 -10.26 -10.73 -21.33
N GLY A 57 -10.79 -10.50 -20.13
CA GLY A 57 -11.45 -11.54 -19.33
C GLY A 57 -12.80 -12.01 -19.89
N ALA A 58 -13.48 -11.19 -20.68
CA ALA A 58 -14.69 -11.61 -21.41
C ALA A 58 -14.36 -12.50 -22.63
N ARG A 59 -13.18 -12.34 -23.23
CA ARG A 59 -12.73 -13.13 -24.39
C ARG A 59 -11.94 -14.38 -24.03
N CYS A 60 -11.32 -14.42 -22.85
CA CYS A 60 -10.46 -15.50 -22.41
C CYS A 60 -10.95 -16.07 -21.08
N GLU A 61 -11.50 -17.30 -21.10
CA GLU A 61 -12.24 -17.88 -19.96
C GLU A 61 -11.42 -18.15 -18.70
N ARG A 62 -10.17 -18.66 -18.82
CA ARG A 62 -9.41 -19.23 -17.68
C ARG A 62 -8.04 -18.61 -17.40
N ALA A 63 -7.39 -18.02 -18.39
CA ALA A 63 -6.16 -17.27 -18.24
C ALA A 63 -5.94 -16.43 -19.50
N PHE A 64 -5.34 -15.25 -19.35
CA PHE A 64 -4.92 -14.42 -20.46
C PHE A 64 -3.65 -13.68 -20.12
N SER A 65 -2.85 -13.33 -21.12
CA SER A 65 -1.72 -12.42 -20.92
C SER A 65 -1.99 -11.07 -21.55
N VAL A 66 -1.67 -10.00 -20.82
CA VAL A 66 -1.66 -8.62 -21.31
C VAL A 66 -0.20 -8.20 -21.43
N GLN A 67 0.18 -7.68 -22.59
CA GLN A 67 1.53 -7.17 -22.79
C GLN A 67 1.60 -5.72 -22.32
N LEU A 68 2.37 -5.46 -21.26
CA LEU A 68 2.73 -4.12 -20.81
C LEU A 68 4.21 -3.93 -21.15
N GLN A 69 4.50 -3.20 -22.23
CA GLN A 69 5.86 -2.99 -22.74
C GLN A 69 6.57 -4.31 -23.10
N THR A 70 7.68 -4.63 -22.44
CA THR A 70 8.46 -5.87 -22.59
C THR A 70 7.94 -7.00 -21.70
N ILE A 71 7.06 -6.69 -20.74
CA ILE A 71 6.57 -7.63 -19.72
C ILE A 71 5.19 -8.17 -20.13
N TYR A 72 5.07 -9.49 -20.13
CA TYR A 72 3.77 -10.15 -20.28
C TYR A 72 3.20 -10.43 -18.91
N ASN A 73 2.15 -9.69 -18.55
CA ASN A 73 1.39 -9.91 -17.33
C ASN A 73 0.38 -11.03 -17.58
N CYS A 74 0.65 -12.22 -17.04
CA CYS A 74 -0.27 -13.36 -17.10
C CYS A 74 -1.30 -13.25 -15.98
N PHE A 75 -2.55 -13.02 -16.35
CA PHE A 75 -3.70 -13.08 -15.46
C PHE A 75 -4.28 -14.49 -15.51
N VAL A 76 -4.33 -15.17 -14.36
CA VAL A 76 -4.91 -16.51 -14.23
C VAL A 76 -6.26 -16.41 -13.51
N ARG A 77 -7.29 -16.99 -14.11
CA ARG A 77 -8.66 -17.08 -13.62
C ARG A 77 -8.97 -18.57 -13.35
N SER A 78 -8.37 -19.12 -12.29
CA SER A 78 -8.50 -20.53 -11.90
C SER A 78 -9.56 -20.72 -10.83
N MET A 79 -10.32 -21.82 -10.91
CA MET A 79 -11.27 -22.28 -9.87
C MET A 79 -10.61 -22.76 -8.57
N LYS A 80 -9.28 -22.91 -8.56
CA LYS A 80 -8.46 -23.15 -7.36
C LYS A 80 -7.13 -22.40 -7.52
N PRO A 81 -7.07 -21.12 -7.12
CA PRO A 81 -5.86 -20.30 -7.30
C PRO A 81 -4.69 -20.73 -6.39
N ASN A 82 -4.94 -21.44 -5.30
CA ASN A 82 -3.92 -21.78 -4.28
C ASN A 82 -2.84 -22.74 -4.77
N MET A 83 -3.14 -23.70 -5.63
CA MET A 83 -2.14 -24.68 -6.08
C MET A 83 -1.07 -24.10 -7.01
N VAL A 84 -1.33 -22.94 -7.64
CA VAL A 84 -0.42 -22.38 -8.65
C VAL A 84 0.40 -21.21 -8.11
N HIS A 85 -0.03 -20.52 -7.05
CA HIS A 85 0.69 -19.38 -6.47
C HIS A 85 1.41 -19.69 -5.15
N SER A 86 0.85 -20.60 -4.32
CA SER A 86 1.45 -20.98 -3.04
C SER A 86 2.61 -21.97 -3.19
N ASP A 87 2.58 -22.80 -4.24
CA ASP A 87 3.59 -23.82 -4.56
C ASP A 87 4.68 -23.31 -5.52
N ILE A 88 4.73 -22.00 -5.75
CA ILE A 88 5.79 -21.38 -6.53
C ILE A 88 7.08 -21.43 -5.71
N SER A 89 8.00 -22.32 -6.10
CA SER A 89 9.37 -22.44 -5.58
C SER A 89 10.04 -21.07 -5.34
N GLU A 90 10.84 -20.95 -4.27
CA GLU A 90 11.65 -19.77 -3.95
C GLU A 90 12.52 -19.28 -5.12
N ASN A 91 12.84 -20.16 -6.08
CA ASN A 91 13.58 -19.84 -7.30
C ASN A 91 12.74 -19.12 -8.37
N SER A 92 11.47 -18.84 -8.10
CA SER A 92 10.61 -18.09 -9.00
C SER A 92 10.59 -16.62 -8.62
N PRO A 93 10.52 -15.70 -9.60
CA PRO A 93 10.66 -14.26 -9.37
C PRO A 93 9.76 -13.78 -8.24
N SER A 94 10.39 -13.20 -7.21
CA SER A 94 9.70 -12.72 -6.02
C SER A 94 8.90 -11.44 -6.30
N PHE A 95 8.04 -11.02 -5.36
CA PHE A 95 7.38 -9.70 -5.41
C PHE A 95 8.40 -8.57 -5.67
N CYS A 96 9.59 -8.65 -5.07
CA CYS A 96 10.69 -7.71 -5.31
C CYS A 96 11.26 -7.80 -6.74
N HIS A 97 11.25 -8.98 -7.38
CA HIS A 97 11.63 -9.15 -8.77
C HIS A 97 10.56 -8.61 -9.74
N GLY A 98 9.27 -8.74 -9.40
CA GLY A 98 8.15 -8.18 -10.16
C GLY A 98 8.03 -6.66 -10.05
N MET A 99 8.49 -6.07 -8.94
CA MET A 99 8.68 -4.62 -8.80
C MET A 99 10.08 -4.16 -9.23
N GLY A 100 10.87 -5.02 -9.88
CA GLY A 100 12.29 -4.76 -10.16
C GLY A 100 12.53 -3.41 -10.84
N ASP A 101 11.76 -3.08 -11.87
CA ASP A 101 11.90 -1.80 -12.59
C ASP A 101 11.50 -0.58 -11.75
N PHE A 102 10.47 -0.71 -10.91
CA PHE A 102 10.05 0.33 -9.96
C PHE A 102 11.11 0.53 -8.86
N LEU A 103 11.58 -0.55 -8.24
CA LEU A 103 12.58 -0.52 -7.17
C LEU A 103 13.93 -0.03 -7.69
N ASN A 104 14.38 -0.47 -8.87
CA ASN A 104 15.65 -0.05 -9.46
C ASN A 104 15.77 1.47 -9.61
N LYS A 105 14.65 2.17 -9.83
CA LYS A 105 14.63 3.64 -9.99
C LYS A 105 14.39 4.39 -8.69
N THR A 106 13.71 3.75 -7.74
CA THR A 106 13.26 4.38 -6.49
C THR A 106 14.28 4.22 -5.36
N VAL A 107 15.03 3.12 -5.34
CA VAL A 107 16.03 2.80 -4.31
C VAL A 107 17.38 2.45 -4.93
N ASP A 108 18.43 2.44 -4.13
CA ASP A 108 19.79 2.17 -4.59
C ASP A 108 20.02 0.69 -4.91
N LEU A 109 20.89 0.40 -5.88
CA LEU A 109 21.20 -0.97 -6.30
C LEU A 109 21.80 -1.82 -5.17
N GLU A 110 22.62 -1.21 -4.32
CA GLU A 110 23.20 -1.88 -3.16
C GLU A 110 22.13 -2.31 -2.15
N TYR A 111 21.07 -1.50 -1.98
CA TYR A 111 19.92 -1.88 -1.19
C TYR A 111 19.17 -3.07 -1.80
N ILE A 112 18.99 -3.10 -3.12
CA ILE A 112 18.33 -4.22 -3.81
C ILE A 112 19.07 -5.54 -3.58
N ASN A 113 20.41 -5.51 -3.60
CA ASN A 113 21.23 -6.68 -3.32
C ASN A 113 21.11 -7.17 -1.86
N ASN A 114 20.71 -6.29 -0.93
CA ASN A 114 20.59 -6.59 0.50
C ASN A 114 19.14 -6.51 1.02
N ILE A 115 18.16 -6.44 0.12
CA ILE A 115 16.76 -6.15 0.47
C ILE A 115 16.17 -7.20 1.42
N GLY A 116 16.56 -8.46 1.28
CA GLY A 116 16.10 -9.55 2.15
C GLY A 116 16.47 -9.29 3.62
N VAL A 117 17.74 -8.96 3.89
CA VAL A 117 18.23 -8.68 5.25
C VAL A 117 17.49 -7.50 5.87
N MET A 118 17.32 -6.42 5.09
CA MET A 118 16.64 -5.21 5.54
C MET A 118 15.16 -5.49 5.84
N VAL A 119 14.44 -6.09 4.90
CA VAL A 119 13.00 -6.38 5.03
C VAL A 119 12.72 -7.39 6.15
N GLU A 120 13.56 -8.42 6.33
CA GLU A 120 13.41 -9.40 7.41
C GLU A 120 13.67 -8.82 8.81
N SER A 121 14.43 -7.73 8.91
CA SER A 121 14.68 -7.08 10.19
C SER A 121 13.43 -6.36 10.72
N PHE A 122 12.50 -5.96 9.85
CA PHE A 122 11.31 -5.22 10.24
C PHE A 122 10.32 -6.05 11.07
N PRO A 123 9.93 -7.29 10.68
CA PRO A 123 9.17 -8.19 11.56
C PRO A 123 9.88 -8.53 12.86
N ARG A 124 11.22 -8.61 12.87
CA ARG A 124 11.99 -8.85 14.11
C ARG A 124 11.86 -7.68 15.08
N TYR A 125 11.96 -6.45 14.57
CA TYR A 125 11.68 -5.23 15.33
C TYR A 125 10.24 -5.21 15.86
N MET A 126 9.25 -5.38 14.97
CA MET A 126 7.84 -5.32 15.32
C MET A 126 7.41 -6.46 16.25
N GLY A 127 8.12 -7.59 16.27
CA GLY A 127 7.87 -8.68 17.21
C GLY A 127 8.13 -8.31 18.68
N ARG A 128 8.88 -7.24 18.96
CA ARG A 128 9.20 -6.77 20.32
C ARG A 128 8.02 -6.02 20.95
N ALA A 129 7.78 -6.25 22.24
CA ALA A 129 6.70 -5.57 22.96
C ALA A 129 6.91 -4.05 23.02
N GLU A 130 8.16 -3.62 23.21
CA GLU A 130 8.54 -2.21 23.31
C GLU A 130 8.29 -1.47 21.99
N ALA A 131 8.58 -2.11 20.85
CA ALA A 131 8.34 -1.54 19.52
C ALA A 131 6.83 -1.36 19.25
N LYS A 132 6.02 -2.34 19.65
CA LYS A 132 4.55 -2.27 19.54
C LYS A 132 3.99 -1.14 20.41
N GLU A 133 4.41 -1.07 21.67
CA GLU A 133 3.98 -0.03 22.61
C GLU A 133 4.40 1.36 22.12
N HIS A 134 5.63 1.50 21.64
CA HIS A 134 6.12 2.74 21.04
C HIS A 134 5.28 3.16 19.83
N THR A 135 4.97 2.22 18.93
CA THR A 135 4.12 2.48 17.76
C THR A 135 2.71 2.91 18.16
N VAL A 136 2.10 2.25 19.16
CA VAL A 136 0.79 2.64 19.71
C VAL A 136 0.83 4.06 20.27
N ARG A 137 1.86 4.40 21.04
CA ARG A 137 2.04 5.74 21.62
C ARG A 137 2.16 6.80 20.54
N CYS A 138 3.09 6.62 19.59
CA CYS A 138 3.28 7.56 18.48
C CYS A 138 1.99 7.71 17.65
N THR A 139 1.30 6.61 17.34
CA THR A 139 0.03 6.67 16.61
C THR A 139 -1.03 7.49 17.34
N THR A 140 -1.13 7.30 18.66
CA THR A 140 -2.11 8.02 19.49
C THR A 140 -1.82 9.51 19.52
N GLU A 141 -0.56 9.88 19.79
CA GLU A 141 -0.12 11.27 19.85
C GLU A 141 -0.32 11.99 18.52
N GLU A 142 0.13 11.41 17.41
CA GLU A 142 -0.01 11.99 16.08
C GLU A 142 -1.47 12.09 15.65
N THR A 143 -2.29 11.08 15.96
CA THR A 143 -3.73 11.13 15.67
C THR A 143 -4.38 12.27 16.46
N HIS A 144 -4.00 12.46 17.73
CA HIS A 144 -4.51 13.59 18.51
C HIS A 144 -4.07 14.93 17.93
N SER A 145 -2.77 15.13 17.69
CA SER A 145 -2.24 16.38 17.13
C SER A 145 -2.91 16.74 15.80
N CYS A 146 -2.99 15.78 14.88
CA CYS A 146 -3.60 15.95 13.57
C CYS A 146 -5.11 16.24 13.69
N ALA A 147 -5.84 15.47 14.51
CA ALA A 147 -7.27 15.69 14.71
C ALA A 147 -7.57 17.06 15.35
N LEU A 148 -6.72 17.53 16.27
CA LEU A 148 -6.86 18.87 16.87
C LEU A 148 -6.69 19.97 15.83
N GLU A 149 -5.66 19.87 14.99
CA GLU A 149 -5.48 20.80 13.88
C GLU A 149 -6.71 20.79 12.95
N TRP A 150 -7.22 19.61 12.62
CA TRP A 150 -8.40 19.44 11.77
C TRP A 150 -9.66 20.07 12.34
N THR A 151 -9.81 20.16 13.66
CA THR A 151 -10.94 20.88 14.28
C THR A 151 -10.92 22.39 14.05
N THR A 152 -9.77 22.96 13.69
CA THR A 152 -9.63 24.39 13.37
C THR A 152 -9.95 24.70 11.91
N ARG A 153 -9.97 23.68 11.04
CA ARG A 153 -10.23 23.82 9.60
C ARG A 153 -11.74 23.72 9.32
N SER A 154 -12.20 24.38 8.25
CA SER A 154 -13.60 24.26 7.78
C SER A 154 -13.94 22.84 7.33
N ASP A 155 -12.98 22.21 6.66
CA ASP A 155 -13.07 20.91 6.02
C ASP A 155 -11.68 20.31 5.82
N VAL A 156 -11.63 18.99 5.72
CA VAL A 156 -10.42 18.22 5.49
C VAL A 156 -10.66 17.23 4.37
N GLU A 157 -9.73 17.15 3.43
CA GLU A 157 -9.71 16.07 2.44
C GLU A 157 -9.22 14.78 3.12
N LEU A 158 -10.14 13.83 3.32
CA LEU A 158 -9.93 12.68 4.20
C LEU A 158 -8.70 11.85 3.82
N PHE A 159 -8.57 11.45 2.56
CA PHE A 159 -7.48 10.57 2.11
C PHE A 159 -6.13 11.27 2.21
N ALA A 160 -6.03 12.51 1.72
CA ALA A 160 -4.80 13.29 1.78
C ALA A 160 -4.36 13.56 3.23
N GLY A 161 -5.32 13.91 4.11
CA GLY A 161 -5.06 14.15 5.52
C GLY A 161 -4.65 12.88 6.27
N VAL A 162 -5.34 11.76 6.06
CA VAL A 162 -5.01 10.49 6.71
C VAL A 162 -3.66 9.96 6.22
N SER A 163 -3.28 10.21 4.97
CA SER A 163 -1.95 9.91 4.44
C SER A 163 -0.86 10.73 5.12
N GLU A 164 -1.05 12.04 5.29
CA GLU A 164 -0.13 12.88 6.06
C GLU A 164 0.00 12.41 7.52
N LEU A 165 -1.12 12.07 8.18
CA LEU A 165 -1.11 11.46 9.51
C LEU A 165 -0.30 10.16 9.54
N THR A 166 -0.56 9.24 8.61
CA THR A 166 0.12 7.94 8.54
C THR A 166 1.62 8.13 8.35
N HIS A 167 2.03 9.03 7.45
CA HIS A 167 3.44 9.37 7.24
C HIS A 167 4.10 9.92 8.50
N ASN A 168 3.46 10.85 9.21
CA ASN A 168 4.00 11.40 10.45
C ASN A 168 4.18 10.33 11.53
N VAL A 169 3.22 9.39 11.62
CA VAL A 169 3.35 8.22 12.51
C VAL A 169 4.57 7.38 12.15
N LEU A 170 4.80 7.11 10.85
CA LEU A 170 5.97 6.34 10.40
C LEU A 170 7.28 7.06 10.71
N VAL A 171 7.38 8.35 10.41
CA VAL A 171 8.58 9.14 10.70
C VAL A 171 8.86 9.08 12.20
N LYS A 172 7.86 9.34 13.04
CA LYS A 172 8.05 9.35 14.49
C LYS A 172 8.39 7.98 15.09
N SER A 173 7.69 6.92 14.66
CA SER A 173 7.86 5.58 15.24
C SER A 173 9.04 4.78 14.67
N LEU A 174 9.45 5.03 13.42
CA LEU A 174 10.55 4.33 12.78
C LEU A 174 11.84 5.14 12.80
N MET A 175 11.75 6.45 12.61
CA MET A 175 12.92 7.32 12.50
C MET A 175 13.21 8.14 13.75
N GLY A 176 12.23 8.34 14.65
CA GLY A 176 12.41 9.13 15.88
C GLY A 176 12.10 10.62 15.75
N ASP A 177 12.03 11.30 16.90
CA ASP A 177 11.63 12.72 16.99
C ASP A 177 12.63 13.68 16.33
N ASP A 178 13.91 13.33 16.31
CA ASP A 178 14.99 14.06 15.65
C ASP A 178 14.86 14.08 14.11
N PHE A 179 14.11 13.13 13.54
CA PHE A 179 13.74 13.13 12.12
C PHE A 179 12.42 13.86 11.84
N TYR A 180 11.60 14.10 12.86
CA TYR A 180 10.22 14.61 12.69
C TYR A 180 10.18 15.98 11.98
N ALA A 181 11.15 16.85 12.25
CA ALA A 181 11.26 18.15 11.57
C ALA A 181 11.45 18.05 10.05
N SER A 182 12.01 16.94 9.55
CA SER A 182 12.15 16.66 8.12
C SER A 182 10.98 15.87 7.54
N GLY A 183 9.99 15.48 8.36
CA GLY A 183 8.87 14.63 7.96
C GLY A 183 8.07 15.19 6.79
N GLY A 184 7.75 16.49 6.81
CA GLY A 184 7.00 17.13 5.72
C GLY A 184 7.75 17.17 4.38
N GLU A 185 9.07 17.41 4.41
CA GLU A 185 9.91 17.37 3.21
C GLU A 185 9.98 15.94 2.66
N LEU A 186 10.20 14.94 3.53
CA LEU A 186 10.20 13.53 3.17
C LEU A 186 8.88 13.10 2.52
N LEU A 187 7.73 13.54 3.05
CA LEU A 187 6.42 13.24 2.47
C LEU A 187 6.28 13.81 1.05
N GLY A 188 6.71 15.07 0.86
CA GLY A 188 6.71 15.72 -0.45
C GLY A 188 7.58 14.99 -1.47
N LEU A 189 8.76 14.55 -1.05
CA LEU A 189 9.69 13.78 -1.88
C LEU A 189 9.10 12.41 -2.24
N VAL A 190 8.61 11.65 -1.26
CA VAL A 190 8.00 10.32 -1.45
C VAL A 190 6.81 10.39 -2.42
N ARG A 191 5.91 11.36 -2.25
CA ARG A 191 4.78 11.56 -3.18
C ARG A 191 5.23 11.96 -4.58
N SER A 192 6.31 12.74 -4.71
CA SER A 192 6.89 13.04 -6.01
C SER A 192 7.50 11.80 -6.66
N MET A 193 8.13 10.93 -5.87
CA MET A 193 8.71 9.68 -6.32
C MET A 193 7.63 8.72 -6.80
N GLU A 194 6.54 8.53 -6.04
CA GLU A 194 5.38 7.71 -6.44
C GLU A 194 4.83 8.16 -7.79
N ARG A 195 4.47 9.45 -7.92
CA ARG A 195 3.94 10.03 -9.16
C ARG A 195 4.88 9.83 -10.35
N ASP A 196 6.18 10.08 -10.16
CA ASP A 196 7.13 10.04 -11.26
C ASP A 196 7.55 8.59 -11.61
N ALA A 197 7.42 7.63 -10.69
CA ALA A 197 7.66 6.21 -10.92
C ALA A 197 6.48 5.52 -11.65
N ASP A 198 5.25 5.99 -11.40
CA ASP A 198 4.04 5.54 -12.09
C ASP A 198 3.96 6.05 -13.55
N ASP A 199 4.83 6.98 -13.95
CA ASP A 199 4.92 7.42 -15.34
C ASP A 199 5.45 6.29 -16.24
N LEU A 200 4.62 5.89 -17.22
CA LEU A 200 4.89 4.80 -18.15
C LEU A 200 6.27 4.89 -18.80
N TRP A 201 6.67 6.09 -19.22
CA TRP A 201 7.94 6.32 -19.90
C TRP A 201 9.10 6.39 -18.93
N CYS A 202 8.85 6.86 -17.70
CA CYS A 202 9.82 6.76 -16.62
C CYS A 202 10.20 5.31 -16.40
N SER A 203 9.23 4.38 -16.35
CA SER A 203 9.51 2.95 -16.24
C SER A 203 10.18 2.35 -17.50
N ALA A 204 9.73 2.73 -18.70
CA ALA A 204 10.20 2.12 -19.96
C ALA A 204 11.62 2.50 -20.38
N LEU A 205 12.03 3.74 -20.09
CA LEU A 205 13.24 4.33 -20.66
C LEU A 205 14.47 3.96 -19.81
N PRO A 206 15.62 3.66 -20.44
CA PRO A 206 16.88 3.51 -19.71
C PRO A 206 17.28 4.78 -18.94
N ASP A 207 18.01 4.63 -17.83
CA ASP A 207 18.39 5.74 -16.93
C ASP A 207 19.23 6.85 -17.57
N TRP A 208 19.92 6.55 -18.67
CA TRP A 208 20.70 7.52 -19.43
C TRP A 208 19.85 8.43 -20.33
N VAL A 209 18.58 8.09 -20.55
CA VAL A 209 17.67 8.93 -21.34
C VAL A 209 17.28 10.17 -20.52
N PRO A 210 17.45 11.40 -21.03
CA PRO A 210 17.17 12.64 -20.29
C PRO A 210 15.67 12.93 -20.21
N TYR A 211 14.90 12.02 -19.61
CA TYR A 211 13.46 12.16 -19.41
C TYR A 211 13.18 12.93 -18.11
N PRO A 212 12.39 14.04 -18.12
CA PRO A 212 12.23 14.90 -16.94
C PRO A 212 11.69 14.19 -15.69
N PRO A 213 10.65 13.31 -15.75
CA PRO A 213 10.23 12.51 -14.59
C PRO A 213 11.32 11.63 -14.01
N ALA A 214 12.12 10.94 -14.85
CA ALA A 214 13.24 10.12 -14.38
C ALA A 214 14.31 10.96 -13.67
N ARG A 215 14.58 12.18 -14.16
CA ARG A 215 15.50 13.11 -13.48
C ARG A 215 14.96 13.58 -12.14
N ARG A 216 13.67 13.93 -12.05
CA ARG A 216 13.04 14.35 -10.80
C ARG A 216 13.02 13.22 -9.78
N LEU A 217 12.69 12.00 -10.20
CA LEU A 217 12.73 10.80 -9.36
C LEU A 217 14.12 10.59 -8.77
N ARG A 218 15.17 10.68 -9.60
CA ARG A 218 16.56 10.57 -9.14
C ARG A 218 16.94 11.67 -8.15
N CYS A 219 16.64 12.94 -8.45
CA CYS A 219 16.93 14.05 -7.55
C CYS A 219 16.16 13.92 -6.22
N ALA A 220 14.93 13.43 -6.26
CA ALA A 220 14.16 13.18 -5.04
C ALA A 220 14.79 12.07 -4.20
N ARG A 221 15.22 10.96 -4.82
CA ARG A 221 15.95 9.88 -4.15
C ARG A 221 17.25 10.38 -3.52
N GLU A 222 18.05 11.14 -4.26
CA GLU A 222 19.30 11.76 -3.77
C GLU A 222 19.01 12.65 -2.55
N ARG A 223 17.97 13.50 -2.63
CA ARG A 223 17.58 14.38 -1.53
C ARG A 223 17.10 13.62 -0.28
N VAL A 224 16.36 12.53 -0.45
CA VAL A 224 15.99 11.65 0.69
C VAL A 224 17.25 11.07 1.34
N GLY A 225 18.22 10.64 0.54
CA GLY A 225 19.52 10.19 1.03
C GLY A 225 20.27 11.26 1.84
N GLU A 226 20.35 12.48 1.33
CA GLU A 226 20.97 13.62 2.02
C GLU A 226 20.33 13.90 3.39
N ILE A 227 19.00 14.04 3.43
CA ILE A 227 18.24 14.27 4.67
C ILE A 227 18.56 13.16 5.68
N PHE A 228 18.55 11.90 5.22
CA PHE A 228 18.79 10.77 6.11
C PHE A 228 20.20 10.81 6.72
N TRP A 229 21.22 11.14 5.91
CA TRP A 229 22.59 11.26 6.39
C TRP A 229 22.82 12.46 7.30
N GLU A 230 22.23 13.61 6.98
CA GLU A 230 22.26 14.81 7.82
C GLU A 230 21.69 14.49 9.21
N ARG A 231 20.49 13.91 9.27
CA ARG A 231 19.81 13.57 10.52
C ARG A 231 20.54 12.49 11.31
N LEU A 232 21.03 11.45 10.65
CA LEU A 232 21.79 10.39 11.31
C LEU A 232 23.16 10.88 11.83
N GLY A 233 23.76 11.86 11.14
CA GLY A 233 24.96 12.56 11.59
C GLY A 233 24.69 13.43 12.83
N GLN A 234 23.60 14.21 12.81
CA GLN A 234 23.17 15.02 13.95
C GLN A 234 22.85 14.15 15.17
N ARG A 235 22.07 13.07 14.98
CA ARG A 235 21.78 12.06 16.01
C ARG A 235 23.06 11.53 16.67
N HIS A 236 24.08 11.23 15.89
CA HIS A 236 25.37 10.75 16.41
C HIS A 236 26.08 11.83 17.25
N ALA A 237 26.05 13.10 16.81
CA ALA A 237 26.62 14.21 17.54
C ALA A 237 25.89 14.46 18.88
N ASP A 238 24.56 14.48 18.85
CA ASP A 238 23.71 14.73 20.03
C ASP A 238 23.86 13.61 21.07
N ALA A 239 23.94 12.35 20.62
CA ALA A 239 24.20 11.21 21.49
C ALA A 239 25.57 11.29 22.16
N LYS A 240 26.61 11.77 21.44
CA LYS A 240 27.96 11.96 22.00
C LYS A 240 28.00 13.11 23.02
N ASN A 241 27.19 14.15 22.82
CA ASN A 241 27.07 15.29 23.73
C ASN A 241 26.16 15.00 24.94
N GLY A 242 25.45 13.86 24.95
CA GLY A 242 24.50 13.50 26.00
C GLY A 242 23.16 14.25 25.90
N GLU A 243 22.90 14.92 24.77
CA GLU A 243 21.65 15.64 24.51
C GLU A 243 20.53 14.71 24.05
N LEU A 244 20.89 13.56 23.49
CA LEU A 244 19.96 12.52 23.06
C LEU A 244 20.35 11.16 23.66
N GLY A 245 19.37 10.39 24.11
CA GLY A 245 19.59 9.03 24.60
C GLY A 245 20.16 8.12 23.51
N SER A 246 21.08 7.23 23.87
CA SER A 246 21.69 6.29 22.92
C SER A 246 20.78 5.11 22.55
N ASP A 247 19.76 4.83 23.36
CA ASP A 247 18.84 3.70 23.19
C ASP A 247 17.41 4.23 23.04
N LEU A 248 17.12 4.74 21.85
CA LEU A 248 15.77 5.15 21.46
C LEU A 248 14.95 3.93 21.02
N PRO A 249 13.63 3.93 21.26
CA PRO A 249 12.77 2.80 20.90
C PRO A 249 12.49 2.70 19.39
N ASP A 250 13.01 3.62 18.57
CA ASP A 250 12.76 3.68 17.13
C ASP A 250 13.51 2.60 16.33
N TYR A 251 13.03 2.38 15.11
CA TYR A 251 13.56 1.34 14.23
C TYR A 251 14.97 1.63 13.70
N ILE A 252 15.33 2.90 13.46
CA ILE A 252 16.71 3.28 13.12
C ILE A 252 17.67 2.80 14.20
N THR A 253 17.35 3.05 15.46
CA THR A 253 18.19 2.67 16.60
C THR A 253 18.29 1.15 16.73
N TYR A 254 17.17 0.44 16.54
CA TYR A 254 17.20 -1.01 16.43
C TYR A 254 18.16 -1.50 15.33
N MET A 255 18.09 -0.94 14.12
CA MET A 255 18.97 -1.36 13.02
C MET A 255 20.44 -0.98 13.25
N LEU A 256 20.73 0.09 13.98
CA LEU A 256 22.10 0.46 14.35
C LEU A 256 22.72 -0.55 15.34
N HIS A 257 21.90 -1.24 16.13
CA HIS A 257 22.35 -2.22 17.13
C HIS A 257 22.23 -3.68 16.65
N ASP A 258 21.42 -3.95 15.63
CA ASP A 258 21.25 -5.28 15.07
C ASP A 258 22.46 -5.69 14.20
N GLY A 259 23.05 -6.84 14.52
CA GLY A 259 24.28 -7.31 13.86
C GLY A 259 24.16 -7.58 12.36
N SER A 260 22.94 -7.78 11.84
CA SER A 260 22.70 -8.02 10.41
C SER A 260 22.52 -6.73 9.61
N THR A 261 21.94 -5.71 10.21
CA THR A 261 21.59 -4.44 9.54
C THR A 261 22.60 -3.32 9.81
N ALA A 262 23.29 -3.32 10.96
CA ALA A 262 24.28 -2.31 11.29
C ALA A 262 25.42 -2.16 10.24
N PRO A 263 25.97 -3.24 9.65
CA PRO A 263 26.95 -3.13 8.55
C PRO A 263 26.37 -2.51 7.27
N LEU A 264 25.05 -2.53 7.13
CA LEU A 264 24.30 -2.01 5.98
C LEU A 264 23.72 -0.61 6.25
N LYS A 265 24.33 0.16 7.16
CA LYS A 265 23.91 1.54 7.47
C LYS A 265 23.70 2.43 6.23
N HIS A 266 24.50 2.22 5.18
CA HIS A 266 24.39 2.96 3.93
C HIS A 266 23.08 2.69 3.16
N CYS A 267 22.43 1.56 3.41
CA CYS A 267 21.14 1.18 2.83
C CYS A 267 19.93 1.77 3.56
N PHE A 268 20.11 2.45 4.71
CA PHE A 268 18.98 2.84 5.57
C PHE A 268 18.05 3.86 4.92
N ALA A 269 18.57 4.81 4.16
CA ALA A 269 17.75 5.81 3.47
C ALA A 269 16.82 5.15 2.43
N SER A 270 17.39 4.27 1.59
CA SER A 270 16.64 3.47 0.62
C SER A 270 15.61 2.55 1.30
N HIS A 271 15.98 1.92 2.43
CA HIS A 271 15.06 1.08 3.18
C HIS A 271 13.85 1.84 3.72
N HIS A 272 14.09 2.99 4.36
CA HIS A 272 13.00 3.81 4.89
C HIS A 272 12.14 4.43 3.78
N THR A 273 12.74 4.78 2.64
CA THR A 273 11.99 5.22 1.45
C THR A 273 10.97 4.15 1.04
N LEU A 274 11.39 2.88 0.98
CA LEU A 274 10.50 1.77 0.67
C LEU A 274 9.38 1.62 1.72
N LEU A 275 9.70 1.71 3.01
CA LEU A 275 8.71 1.61 4.08
C LEU A 275 7.67 2.73 4.03
N MET A 276 8.09 3.97 3.78
CA MET A 276 7.19 5.11 3.61
C MET A 276 6.24 4.91 2.41
N LEU A 277 6.77 4.53 1.24
CA LEU A 277 5.97 4.26 0.04
C LEU A 277 4.95 3.12 0.26
N ALA A 278 5.37 2.04 0.92
CA ALA A 278 4.52 0.87 1.15
C ALA A 278 3.38 1.16 2.14
N SER A 279 3.63 1.97 3.16
CA SER A 279 2.65 2.25 4.20
C SER A 279 1.69 3.38 3.82
N ASP A 280 2.16 4.47 3.19
CA ASP A 280 1.35 5.65 2.86
C ASP A 280 0.14 5.29 1.97
N THR A 281 0.36 4.41 0.98
CA THR A 281 -0.67 4.05 0.00
C THR A 281 -1.70 3.04 0.53
N SER A 282 -1.27 2.08 1.35
CA SER A 282 -2.09 0.95 1.79
C SER A 282 -2.82 1.25 3.10
N THR A 283 -2.11 1.78 4.10
CA THR A 283 -2.62 2.00 5.46
C THR A 283 -3.59 3.18 5.49
N ALA A 284 -3.23 4.29 4.84
CA ALA A 284 -4.07 5.48 4.79
C ALA A 284 -5.41 5.22 4.08
N ALA A 285 -5.38 4.42 3.01
CA ALA A 285 -6.58 4.02 2.29
C ALA A 285 -7.53 3.18 3.15
N VAL A 286 -7.02 2.20 3.92
CA VAL A 286 -7.87 1.40 4.81
C VAL A 286 -8.54 2.27 5.88
N ILE A 287 -7.77 3.12 6.56
CA ILE A 287 -8.33 4.05 7.57
C ILE A 287 -9.42 4.92 6.95
N SER A 288 -9.13 5.52 5.79
CA SER A 288 -10.06 6.40 5.08
C SER A 288 -11.33 5.65 4.67
N TRP A 289 -11.22 4.45 4.11
CA TRP A 289 -12.37 3.65 3.71
C TRP A 289 -13.21 3.18 4.89
N VAL A 290 -12.59 2.83 6.02
CA VAL A 290 -13.34 2.47 7.24
C VAL A 290 -14.15 3.68 7.71
N ILE A 291 -13.56 4.87 7.74
CA ILE A 291 -14.28 6.12 8.09
C ILE A 291 -15.45 6.35 7.12
N VAL A 292 -15.23 6.19 5.80
CA VAL A 292 -16.29 6.33 4.79
C VAL A 292 -17.42 5.33 5.01
N CYS A 293 -17.12 4.06 5.28
CA CYS A 293 -18.14 3.07 5.57
C CYS A 293 -18.92 3.40 6.85
N LEU A 294 -18.23 3.76 7.93
CA LEU A 294 -18.90 4.15 9.18
C LEU A 294 -19.81 5.37 8.98
N LEU A 295 -19.38 6.37 8.21
CA LEU A 295 -20.21 7.53 7.87
C LEU A 295 -21.43 7.19 6.99
N ARG A 296 -21.40 6.08 6.24
CA ARG A 296 -22.54 5.54 5.47
C ARG A 296 -23.47 4.66 6.30
N HIS A 297 -22.97 4.13 7.43
CA HIS A 297 -23.66 3.24 8.34
C HIS A 297 -23.68 3.83 9.76
N PRO A 298 -24.45 4.91 10.00
CA PRO A 298 -24.43 5.66 11.25
C PRO A 298 -24.84 4.84 12.48
N ASP A 299 -25.65 3.79 12.28
CA ASP A 299 -26.01 2.79 13.28
C ASP A 299 -24.79 1.99 13.74
N VAL A 300 -23.97 1.51 12.80
CA VAL A 300 -22.71 0.81 13.09
C VAL A 300 -21.70 1.76 13.72
N MET A 301 -21.58 2.99 13.20
CA MET A 301 -20.71 4.02 13.78
C MET A 301 -21.07 4.33 15.24
N ALA A 302 -22.35 4.42 15.56
CA ALA A 302 -22.80 4.63 16.94
C ALA A 302 -22.46 3.44 17.85
N ALA A 303 -22.58 2.21 17.35
CA ALA A 303 -22.20 1.00 18.10
C ALA A 303 -20.68 0.97 18.36
N VAL A 304 -19.85 1.20 17.35
CA VAL A 304 -18.38 1.21 17.51
C VAL A 304 -17.93 2.32 18.46
N LYS A 305 -18.52 3.52 18.37
CA LYS A 305 -18.23 4.62 19.31
C LYS A 305 -18.57 4.26 20.76
N ARG A 306 -19.65 3.50 20.97
CA ARG A 306 -20.05 3.02 22.30
C ARG A 306 -19.04 2.01 22.84
N ASP A 307 -18.57 1.09 22.00
CA ASP A 307 -17.53 0.12 22.38
C ASP A 307 -16.21 0.82 22.71
N ALA A 308 -15.80 1.80 21.89
CA ALA A 308 -14.58 2.57 22.12
C ALA A 308 -14.60 3.36 23.45
N ARG A 309 -15.79 3.70 23.97
CA ARG A 309 -15.96 4.37 25.27
C ARG A 309 -15.69 3.44 26.45
N SER A 310 -16.01 2.15 26.35
CA SER A 310 -15.90 1.21 27.47
C SER A 310 -14.44 0.88 27.85
N GLY A 311 -13.47 1.40 27.08
CA GLY A 311 -12.04 1.22 27.35
C GLY A 311 -11.48 -0.12 26.89
N ALA A 312 -12.30 -0.97 26.26
CA ALA A 312 -11.82 -2.16 25.59
C ALA A 312 -11.06 -1.73 24.31
N GLY A 313 -9.72 -1.66 24.40
CA GLY A 313 -8.84 -1.38 23.27
C GLY A 313 -8.97 -2.36 22.10
N ASP A 314 -9.67 -3.48 22.31
CA ASP A 314 -10.04 -4.49 21.32
C ASP A 314 -11.55 -4.53 21.09
N SER A 315 -12.12 -3.50 20.44
CA SER A 315 -13.50 -3.61 19.94
C SER A 315 -13.55 -4.63 18.81
N ALA A 316 -14.15 -5.80 19.08
CA ALA A 316 -14.39 -6.83 18.08
C ALA A 316 -15.17 -6.28 16.88
N LEU A 317 -16.12 -5.37 17.12
CA LEU A 317 -16.89 -4.71 16.07
C LEU A 317 -16.02 -3.79 15.20
N LEU A 318 -15.09 -3.02 15.80
CA LEU A 318 -14.14 -2.20 15.02
C LEU A 318 -13.26 -3.09 14.13
N GLN A 319 -12.71 -4.17 14.69
CA GLN A 319 -11.91 -5.13 13.94
C GLN A 319 -12.71 -5.79 12.80
N ALA A 320 -13.98 -6.12 13.04
CA ALA A 320 -14.89 -6.61 12.02
C ALA A 320 -15.13 -5.58 10.90
N CYS A 321 -15.26 -4.29 11.24
CA CYS A 321 -15.37 -3.20 10.27
C CYS A 321 -14.09 -3.07 9.43
N ILE A 322 -12.90 -3.19 10.04
CA ILE A 322 -11.62 -3.14 9.33
C ILE A 322 -11.50 -4.33 8.37
N LYS A 323 -11.73 -5.56 8.84
CA LYS A 323 -11.70 -6.78 8.00
C LYS A 323 -12.69 -6.69 6.84
N GLU A 324 -13.91 -6.25 7.09
CA GLU A 324 -14.94 -6.13 6.06
C GLU A 324 -14.64 -5.04 5.04
N THR A 325 -14.10 -3.90 5.49
CA THR A 325 -13.70 -2.81 4.58
C THR A 325 -12.57 -3.26 3.66
N THR A 326 -11.54 -3.92 4.22
CA THR A 326 -10.44 -4.49 3.44
C THR A 326 -10.96 -5.50 2.42
N ARG A 327 -11.87 -6.41 2.81
CA ARG A 327 -12.53 -7.35 1.88
C ARG A 327 -13.27 -6.60 0.77
N TYR A 328 -14.12 -5.65 1.13
CA TYR A 328 -15.02 -4.95 0.20
C TYR A 328 -14.24 -4.14 -0.84
N TYR A 329 -13.26 -3.34 -0.42
CA TYR A 329 -12.50 -2.48 -1.32
C TYR A 329 -11.41 -3.23 -2.10
N ASN A 330 -10.84 -4.32 -1.55
CA ASN A 330 -9.95 -5.19 -2.34
C ASN A 330 -10.75 -5.96 -3.40
N ALA A 331 -11.97 -6.41 -3.11
CA ALA A 331 -12.85 -7.01 -4.11
C ALA A 331 -13.19 -6.02 -5.23
N MET A 332 -13.34 -4.74 -4.91
CA MET A 332 -13.52 -3.66 -5.89
C MET A 332 -12.27 -3.30 -6.69
N LYS A 333 -11.07 -3.80 -6.38
CA LYS A 333 -9.93 -3.69 -7.32
C LYS A 333 -10.02 -4.65 -8.50
N ARG A 334 -10.91 -5.64 -8.42
CA ARG A 334 -11.04 -6.66 -9.47
C ARG A 334 -11.87 -6.11 -10.64
N PRO A 335 -11.44 -6.29 -11.90
CA PRO A 335 -12.24 -5.89 -13.05
C PRO A 335 -13.61 -6.55 -13.00
N ARG A 336 -14.69 -5.78 -13.23
CA ARG A 336 -16.07 -6.27 -13.12
C ARG A 336 -16.40 -7.50 -13.99
N ALA A 337 -15.73 -7.71 -15.14
CA ALA A 337 -15.91 -8.94 -15.90
C ALA A 337 -15.21 -10.15 -15.27
N ALA A 338 -14.09 -9.96 -14.55
CA ALA A 338 -13.50 -11.00 -13.69
C ALA A 338 -14.43 -11.30 -12.51
N ALA A 339 -15.03 -10.27 -11.92
CA ALA A 339 -16.03 -10.38 -10.85
C ALA A 339 -17.29 -11.15 -11.28
N ALA A 340 -17.68 -11.14 -12.56
CA ALA A 340 -18.89 -11.83 -13.03
C ALA A 340 -18.81 -13.38 -12.94
N SER A 341 -17.66 -14.01 -13.22
CA SER A 341 -17.49 -15.46 -12.93
C SER A 341 -17.14 -15.74 -11.47
N LEU A 342 -16.52 -14.78 -10.76
CA LEU A 342 -16.29 -14.89 -9.32
C LEU A 342 -17.56 -14.68 -8.49
N LYS A 343 -18.62 -14.08 -9.05
CA LYS A 343 -19.95 -14.04 -8.41
C LYS A 343 -20.43 -15.44 -8.03
N ASN A 344 -19.96 -16.50 -8.70
CA ASN A 344 -20.29 -17.87 -8.33
C ASN A 344 -19.41 -18.41 -7.19
N GLU A 345 -18.11 -18.10 -7.14
CA GLU A 345 -17.16 -18.62 -6.12
C GLU A 345 -17.11 -17.76 -4.83
N ASP A 346 -17.09 -16.44 -4.97
CA ASP A 346 -17.12 -15.50 -3.85
C ASP A 346 -18.52 -15.45 -3.21
N ALA A 347 -19.61 -15.78 -3.91
CA ALA A 347 -20.93 -15.91 -3.27
C ALA A 347 -21.08 -17.19 -2.45
N GLU A 348 -20.40 -18.28 -2.84
CA GLU A 348 -20.33 -19.51 -2.02
C GLU A 348 -19.50 -19.29 -0.74
N SER A 349 -18.42 -18.49 -0.81
CA SER A 349 -17.58 -18.18 0.37
C SER A 349 -18.08 -16.98 1.20
N TYR A 350 -18.71 -15.98 0.55
CA TYR A 350 -19.22 -14.75 1.13
C TYR A 350 -20.61 -14.39 0.56
N PRO A 351 -21.71 -14.91 1.13
CA PRO A 351 -23.09 -14.57 0.72
C PRO A 351 -23.32 -13.06 0.69
N ASN A 352 -23.92 -12.43 -0.33
CA ASN A 352 -24.02 -10.96 -0.46
C ASN A 352 -22.66 -10.24 -0.49
N PHE A 353 -21.72 -10.73 -1.32
CA PHE A 353 -20.35 -10.24 -1.39
C PHE A 353 -20.23 -8.73 -1.72
N ASP A 354 -21.21 -8.17 -2.40
CA ASP A 354 -21.29 -6.77 -2.84
C ASP A 354 -21.89 -5.83 -1.78
N THR A 355 -22.21 -6.37 -0.61
CA THR A 355 -22.70 -5.61 0.54
C THR A 355 -21.61 -5.52 1.60
N TRP A 356 -21.35 -4.32 2.12
CA TRP A 356 -20.47 -4.12 3.28
C TRP A 356 -21.21 -4.52 4.56
N MET A 357 -20.79 -5.60 5.19
CA MET A 357 -21.51 -6.21 6.32
C MET A 357 -20.55 -6.74 7.40
N PRO A 358 -20.14 -5.90 8.38
CA PRO A 358 -19.16 -6.27 9.41
C PRO A 358 -19.56 -7.48 10.25
N GLY A 359 -20.87 -7.69 10.48
CA GLY A 359 -21.39 -8.82 11.25
C GLY A 359 -20.96 -10.20 10.73
N ARG A 360 -20.48 -10.30 9.49
CA ARG A 360 -19.91 -11.54 8.95
C ARG A 360 -18.67 -12.03 9.69
N TRP A 361 -17.95 -11.12 10.35
CA TRP A 361 -16.75 -11.41 11.10
C TRP A 361 -17.03 -11.60 12.60
N LEU A 362 -18.30 -11.64 12.99
CA LEU A 362 -18.73 -11.78 14.38
C LEU A 362 -19.56 -13.06 14.55
N ASN A 363 -19.35 -13.76 15.66
CA ASN A 363 -20.27 -14.83 16.08
C ASN A 363 -21.48 -14.26 16.86
N ALA A 364 -22.36 -15.15 17.33
CA ALA A 364 -23.54 -14.78 18.11
C ALA A 364 -23.20 -14.06 19.43
N GLU A 365 -21.98 -14.27 19.97
CA GLU A 365 -21.48 -13.61 21.17
C GLU A 365 -20.68 -12.33 20.87
N ASN A 366 -20.75 -11.79 19.65
CA ASN A 366 -19.99 -10.62 19.18
C ASN A 366 -18.46 -10.75 19.29
N LYS A 367 -17.94 -11.98 19.27
CA LYS A 367 -16.51 -12.25 19.19
C LYS A 367 -16.08 -12.39 17.73
N LEU A 368 -14.86 -11.94 17.44
CA LEU A 368 -14.28 -12.09 16.12
C LEU A 368 -14.18 -13.58 15.76
N VAL A 369 -14.76 -13.95 14.62
CA VAL A 369 -14.52 -15.25 14.01
C VAL A 369 -13.42 -15.12 12.99
N ASP A 370 -12.44 -16.01 13.10
CA ASP A 370 -11.44 -16.15 12.07
C ASP A 370 -12.01 -17.07 10.98
N LEU A 371 -12.66 -16.45 9.98
CA LEU A 371 -12.95 -17.14 8.71
C LEU A 371 -11.65 -17.54 7.99
N GLY A 372 -10.48 -17.20 8.56
CA GLY A 372 -9.12 -17.45 8.09
C GLY A 372 -8.79 -18.88 7.69
N GLU A 373 -9.46 -19.91 8.23
CA GLU A 373 -9.25 -21.28 7.71
C GLU A 373 -9.90 -21.53 6.35
N ARG A 374 -11.02 -20.84 6.03
CA ARG A 374 -11.57 -20.80 4.66
C ARG A 374 -10.98 -19.68 3.80
N ALA A 375 -10.50 -18.60 4.41
CA ALA A 375 -10.03 -17.40 3.71
C ALA A 375 -8.54 -17.40 3.36
N LYS A 376 -7.73 -18.28 3.97
CA LYS A 376 -6.38 -18.64 3.46
C LYS A 376 -6.45 -19.12 2.01
N GLU A 377 -7.63 -19.54 1.54
CA GLU A 377 -7.83 -20.10 0.21
C GLU A 377 -8.25 -19.10 -0.88
N SER A 378 -8.51 -17.81 -0.57
CA SER A 378 -9.05 -16.84 -1.54
C SER A 378 -8.30 -15.51 -1.66
N GLN A 379 -7.27 -15.27 -0.84
CA GLN A 379 -6.46 -14.05 -0.93
C GLN A 379 -5.38 -14.21 -2.00
N CYS A 380 -5.81 -14.19 -3.26
CA CYS A 380 -4.93 -14.13 -4.41
C CYS A 380 -4.30 -12.73 -4.50
N ALA A 381 -2.97 -12.71 -4.47
CA ALA A 381 -2.11 -11.55 -4.58
C ALA A 381 -2.34 -10.81 -5.90
N VAL A 382 -2.91 -9.60 -5.81
CA VAL A 382 -2.65 -8.51 -6.75
C VAL A 382 -2.63 -7.23 -5.91
N LEU A 383 -1.42 -6.90 -5.43
CA LEU A 383 -1.03 -5.69 -4.70
C LEU A 383 -1.74 -5.40 -3.36
N GLY A 384 -1.11 -5.90 -2.28
CA GLY A 384 -1.13 -5.24 -0.96
C GLY A 384 -2.09 -5.76 0.11
N GLY A 385 -2.89 -6.80 -0.15
CA GLY A 385 -3.60 -7.54 0.90
C GLY A 385 -2.82 -8.81 1.23
N GLY A 386 -2.37 -8.96 2.48
CA GLY A 386 -1.47 -10.03 2.95
C GLY A 386 -1.71 -11.38 2.28
N GLY A 387 -0.79 -11.79 1.41
CA GLY A 387 -0.88 -13.08 0.73
C GLY A 387 -0.73 -14.24 1.72
N GLY A 388 -1.59 -15.25 1.59
CA GLY A 388 -1.38 -16.54 2.23
C GLY A 388 -0.17 -17.28 1.62
N GLY A 389 0.55 -18.05 2.44
CA GLY A 389 1.79 -18.75 2.05
C GLY A 389 3.06 -17.95 2.39
N GLY A 390 4.23 -18.41 1.94
CA GLY A 390 5.57 -17.86 2.28
C GLY A 390 5.87 -16.41 1.82
N ARG A 391 4.83 -15.60 1.54
CA ARG A 391 4.92 -14.21 1.06
C ARG A 391 3.95 -13.30 1.84
N ARG A 392 4.03 -13.35 3.18
CA ARG A 392 3.26 -12.47 4.08
C ARG A 392 3.82 -11.04 4.06
N CYS A 393 2.96 -10.03 4.23
CA CYS A 393 3.41 -8.63 4.30
C CYS A 393 4.27 -8.42 5.56
N PRO A 394 5.53 -7.98 5.44
CA PRO A 394 6.41 -7.77 6.60
C PRO A 394 5.88 -6.72 7.57
N GLY A 395 5.12 -5.75 7.08
CA GLY A 395 4.54 -4.66 7.87
C GLY A 395 3.11 -4.88 8.34
N GLU A 396 2.54 -6.08 8.20
CA GLU A 396 1.15 -6.38 8.58
C GLU A 396 0.84 -5.99 10.03
N GLU A 397 1.77 -6.28 10.96
CA GLU A 397 1.59 -6.01 12.38
C GLU A 397 1.59 -4.51 12.68
N MET A 398 2.54 -3.74 12.13
CA MET A 398 2.58 -2.29 12.31
C MET A 398 1.35 -1.63 11.69
N ALA A 399 0.97 -2.03 10.47
CA ALA A 399 -0.22 -1.51 9.81
C ALA A 399 -1.49 -1.76 10.64
N ALA A 400 -1.64 -2.96 11.21
CA ALA A 400 -2.76 -3.29 12.08
C ALA A 400 -2.82 -2.38 13.32
N ILE A 401 -1.67 -2.09 13.95
CA ILE A 401 -1.56 -1.15 15.07
C ILE A 401 -1.97 0.25 14.62
N ILE A 402 -1.38 0.78 13.54
CA ILE A 402 -1.65 2.15 13.06
C ILE A 402 -3.13 2.30 12.73
N ILE A 403 -3.72 1.37 11.97
CA ILE A 403 -5.14 1.40 11.57
C ILE A 403 -6.04 1.36 12.81
N THR A 404 -5.83 0.38 13.69
CA THR A 404 -6.69 0.17 14.85
C THR A 404 -6.61 1.36 15.81
N GLN A 405 -5.39 1.82 16.11
CA GLN A 405 -5.18 2.88 17.09
C GLN A 405 -5.65 4.25 16.57
N THR A 406 -5.43 4.53 15.28
CA THR A 406 -5.95 5.75 14.64
C THR A 406 -7.47 5.79 14.69
N LEU A 407 -8.14 4.71 14.26
CA LEU A 407 -9.61 4.62 14.26
C LEU A 407 -10.19 4.67 15.67
N THR A 408 -9.57 3.96 16.62
CA THR A 408 -9.97 3.99 18.04
C THR A 408 -9.90 5.41 18.60
N THR A 409 -8.79 6.10 18.35
CA THR A 409 -8.58 7.48 18.82
C THR A 409 -9.59 8.44 18.19
N PHE A 410 -9.81 8.36 16.87
CA PHE A 410 -10.83 9.17 16.19
C PHE A 410 -12.23 8.93 16.75
N LEU A 411 -12.67 7.67 16.84
CA LEU A 411 -14.03 7.32 17.24
C LEU A 411 -14.30 7.64 18.72
N ARG A 412 -13.29 7.49 19.58
CA ARG A 412 -13.40 7.78 21.02
C ARG A 412 -13.42 9.28 21.31
N CYS A 413 -12.57 10.07 20.64
CA CYS A 413 -12.28 11.45 21.03
C CYS A 413 -12.88 12.51 20.09
N TYR A 414 -13.30 12.15 18.89
CA TYR A 414 -13.72 13.09 17.86
C TYR A 414 -15.03 12.66 17.20
N ASP A 415 -15.81 13.65 16.73
CA ASP A 415 -16.93 13.44 15.82
C ASP A 415 -16.52 13.84 14.42
N ILE A 416 -16.64 12.87 13.51
CA ILE A 416 -16.39 13.01 12.07
C ILE A 416 -17.76 13.00 11.39
N GLY A 417 -17.99 13.94 10.49
CA GLY A 417 -19.17 14.01 9.64
C GLY A 417 -18.82 14.39 8.21
N TRP A 418 -19.72 14.11 7.27
CA TRP A 418 -19.59 14.63 5.91
C TRP A 418 -19.62 16.16 5.92
N MET A 419 -18.77 16.79 5.10
CA MET A 419 -18.83 18.25 4.94
C MET A 419 -20.11 18.68 4.20
N THR A 420 -20.54 17.89 3.21
CA THR A 420 -21.80 18.10 2.49
C THR A 420 -22.76 16.93 2.72
N PRO A 421 -24.07 17.16 2.91
CA PRO A 421 -25.04 16.09 3.15
C PRO A 421 -25.25 15.18 1.93
N ASP A 422 -25.03 15.70 0.71
CA ASP A 422 -25.25 14.98 -0.55
C ASP A 422 -24.06 14.11 -0.98
N GLN A 423 -23.46 13.36 -0.05
CA GLN A 423 -22.41 12.41 -0.39
C GLN A 423 -23.01 11.07 -0.85
N PRO A 424 -22.54 10.50 -1.98
CA PRO A 424 -23.14 9.30 -2.52
C PRO A 424 -22.94 8.11 -1.58
N ARG A 425 -24.01 7.35 -1.36
CA ARG A 425 -24.02 6.13 -0.52
C ARG A 425 -23.12 5.03 -1.05
N THR A 426 -22.79 5.07 -2.34
CA THR A 426 -21.86 4.15 -3.00
C THR A 426 -20.80 4.96 -3.73
N VAL A 427 -19.59 4.43 -3.83
CA VAL A 427 -18.57 5.00 -4.72
C VAL A 427 -18.75 4.34 -6.08
N ARG A 428 -18.85 5.14 -7.15
CA ARG A 428 -18.75 4.55 -8.49
C ARG A 428 -17.32 4.09 -8.70
N PHE A 429 -17.17 2.89 -9.23
CA PHE A 429 -15.88 2.32 -9.57
C PHE A 429 -15.02 3.27 -10.42
N ASP A 430 -15.64 4.04 -11.31
CA ASP A 430 -14.95 5.01 -12.20
C ASP A 430 -14.30 6.18 -11.44
N ASP A 431 -14.79 6.46 -10.21
CA ASP A 431 -14.28 7.51 -9.32
C ASP A 431 -13.10 7.04 -8.46
N LEU A 432 -12.77 5.74 -8.51
CA LEU A 432 -11.60 5.19 -7.84
C LEU A 432 -10.34 5.54 -8.65
N ASP A 433 -9.34 6.02 -7.93
CA ASP A 433 -7.99 6.26 -8.43
C ASP A 433 -7.19 4.96 -8.31
N PHE A 434 -6.93 4.37 -9.47
CA PHE A 434 -6.11 3.17 -9.63
C PHE A 434 -4.72 3.50 -10.15
N ASP A 435 -4.43 4.79 -10.37
CA ASP A 435 -3.14 5.24 -10.88
C ASP A 435 -2.10 5.26 -9.74
N ARG A 436 -2.55 5.21 -8.47
CA ARG A 436 -1.69 5.01 -7.31
C ARG A 436 -1.40 3.54 -7.05
N LEU A 437 -0.14 3.22 -6.80
CA LEU A 437 0.30 1.91 -6.31
C LEU A 437 -0.42 1.54 -5.01
N GLY A 438 -1.03 0.36 -4.94
CA GLY A 438 -1.63 -0.17 -3.71
C GLY A 438 -3.16 -0.11 -3.67
N SER A 439 -3.74 0.35 -2.56
CA SER A 439 -5.20 0.42 -2.32
C SER A 439 -5.89 1.45 -3.20
N PRO A 440 -7.17 1.29 -3.63
CA PRO A 440 -7.77 2.25 -4.53
C PRO A 440 -8.11 3.52 -3.75
N TRP A 441 -7.68 4.67 -4.25
CA TRP A 441 -8.00 5.98 -3.68
C TRP A 441 -9.25 6.55 -4.36
N LEU A 442 -9.70 7.74 -3.98
CA LEU A 442 -10.75 8.47 -4.69
C LEU A 442 -10.13 9.61 -5.51
N LYS A 443 -10.43 9.67 -6.81
CA LYS A 443 -9.92 10.70 -7.74
C LYS A 443 -10.27 12.13 -7.32
N ARG A 444 -11.38 12.30 -6.60
CA ARG A 444 -11.79 13.56 -5.99
C ARG A 444 -12.01 13.27 -4.51
N GLY A 445 -11.07 13.71 -3.67
CA GLY A 445 -11.05 13.37 -2.26
C GLY A 445 -12.36 13.73 -1.56
N LEU A 446 -12.82 12.84 -0.67
CA LEU A 446 -13.99 13.07 0.16
C LEU A 446 -13.65 14.07 1.26
N ARG A 447 -14.52 15.07 1.44
CA ARG A 447 -14.33 16.09 2.46
C ARG A 447 -15.15 15.79 3.70
N VAL A 448 -14.48 15.83 4.84
CA VAL A 448 -15.09 15.62 6.16
C VAL A 448 -14.89 16.85 7.03
N LYS A 449 -15.79 17.00 8.00
CA LYS A 449 -15.66 17.96 9.09
C LYS A 449 -15.42 17.20 10.38
N ILE A 450 -14.51 17.71 11.20
CA ILE A 450 -14.09 17.07 12.44
C ILE A 450 -14.28 18.04 13.59
N SER A 451 -14.80 17.54 14.70
CA SER A 451 -15.01 18.30 15.93
C SER A 451 -14.64 17.47 17.14
N ARG A 452 -14.25 18.12 18.24
CA ARG A 452 -14.03 17.41 19.51
C ARG A 452 -15.34 16.81 19.98
N ARG A 453 -15.31 15.52 20.32
CA ARG A 453 -16.48 14.86 20.90
C ARG A 453 -16.64 15.36 22.33
N VAL A 454 -17.84 15.85 22.66
CA VAL A 454 -18.27 16.09 24.04
C VAL A 454 -19.25 14.98 24.39
N TRP A 455 -18.90 14.16 25.39
CA TRP A 455 -19.84 13.16 25.90
C TRP A 455 -20.87 13.89 26.78
N PRO A 456 -22.18 13.81 26.48
CA PRO A 456 -23.22 14.58 27.18
C PRO A 456 -23.24 14.36 28.70
N GLU A 457 -22.78 13.20 29.17
CA GLU A 457 -22.78 12.81 30.59
C GLU A 457 -21.63 13.41 31.41
N LEU A 458 -20.63 14.06 30.78
CA LEU A 458 -19.56 14.80 31.47
C LEU A 458 -19.98 16.23 31.88
N MET A 459 -21.18 16.67 31.48
CA MET A 459 -21.77 17.96 31.87
C MET A 459 -22.68 17.85 33.11
N GLY A 460 -22.84 16.64 33.68
CA GLY A 460 -23.74 16.35 34.80
C GLY A 460 -23.07 16.19 36.17
N GLY A 461 -21.83 16.66 36.33
CA GLY A 461 -21.08 16.60 37.59
C GLY A 461 -20.46 17.95 37.95
N CYS A 462 -21.32 18.88 38.38
CA CYS A 462 -20.95 19.95 39.31
C CYS A 462 -21.36 19.53 40.71
#